data_AF-A0AAV3Q5A7-F1
#
_entry.id   AF-A0AAV3Q5A7-F1
#
_cell.length_a   1.000
_cell.length_b   1.000
_cell.length_c   1.000
_cell.angle_alpha   90.00
_cell.angle_beta   90.00
_cell.angle_gamma   90.00
#
_symmetry.space_group_name_H-M   'P 1'
#
loop_
_entity.id
_entity.type
_entity.pdbx_description
1 polymer ?
#
loop_
_entity_poly.entity_id
_entity_poly.type
_entity_poly.pdbx_seq_one_letter_code
_entity_poly.pdbx_strand_id
1 'polypeptide(L)'
;MCSIVLVGLLFVAFMMGGVMVRGVVEEPLRIKETLNFDYTEKSPVAYVPLLVMWEYKENVDEVGSIGGGRVMPPIHKLQATVSLKLPESDYNRNLGNFQARVDLLSADGTTLASSREVCILQFKSDIIRVVLTFLNIAPLITGYTSESQTLDI
;
A
#
# COMPACT_ATOMS: atom_id res chain seq x y z
N MET A 1 -5.05 53.00 4.12
CA MET A 1 -6.23 52.23 4.59
C MET A 1 -6.72 51.23 3.55
N CYS A 2 -7.00 51.62 2.31
CA CYS A 2 -7.52 50.69 1.27
C CYS A 2 -6.60 49.50 0.94
N SER A 3 -5.28 49.70 0.95
CA SER A 3 -4.31 48.60 0.69
C SER A 3 -4.36 47.49 1.74
N ILE A 4 -4.49 47.85 3.02
CA ILE A 4 -4.57 46.87 4.14
C ILE A 4 -5.87 46.06 4.05
N VAL A 5 -6.97 46.72 3.68
CA VAL A 5 -8.28 46.05 3.50
C VAL A 5 -8.24 45.05 2.35
N LEU A 6 -7.62 45.42 1.22
CA LEU A 6 -7.47 44.51 0.07
C LEU A 6 -6.61 43.29 0.41
N VAL A 7 -5.51 43.49 1.14
CA VAL A 7 -4.63 42.39 1.59
C VAL A 7 -5.38 41.46 2.55
N GLY A 8 -6.16 42.03 3.49
CA GLY A 8 -6.99 41.24 4.41
C GLY A 8 -8.06 40.42 3.67
N LEU A 9 -8.75 41.01 2.69
CA LEU A 9 -9.79 40.33 1.92
C LEU A 9 -9.20 39.21 1.04
N LEU A 10 -8.01 39.42 0.48
CA LEU A 10 -7.29 38.40 -0.29
C LEU A 10 -6.89 37.21 0.59
N PHE A 11 -6.44 37.46 1.81
CA PHE A 11 -6.09 36.40 2.76
C PHE A 11 -7.31 35.57 3.15
N VAL A 12 -8.45 36.22 3.45
CA VAL A 12 -9.71 35.53 3.78
C VAL A 12 -10.21 34.71 2.59
N ALA A 13 -10.18 35.27 1.37
CA ALA A 13 -10.58 34.56 0.17
C ALA A 13 -9.69 33.34 -0.12
N PHE A 14 -8.38 33.45 0.09
CA PHE A 14 -7.44 32.34 -0.09
C PHE A 14 -7.68 31.23 0.94
N MET A 15 -7.88 31.59 2.20
CA MET A 15 -8.17 30.62 3.27
C MET A 15 -9.51 29.92 3.03
N MET A 16 -10.56 30.67 2.68
CA MET A 16 -11.88 30.12 2.38
C MET A 16 -11.85 29.20 1.15
N GLY A 17 -11.12 29.60 0.10
CA GLY A 17 -10.90 28.78 -1.09
C GLY A 17 -10.18 27.47 -0.77
N GLY A 18 -9.12 27.52 0.05
CA GLY A 18 -8.40 26.32 0.50
C GLY A 18 -9.27 25.36 1.30
N VAL A 19 -10.14 25.88 2.18
CA VAL A 19 -11.10 25.06 2.94
C VAL A 19 -12.17 24.44 2.04
N MET A 20 -12.72 25.20 1.09
CA MET A 20 -13.68 24.66 0.12
C MET A 20 -13.07 23.57 -0.75
N VAL A 21 -11.84 23.75 -1.23
CA VAL A 21 -11.13 22.72 -2.01
C VAL A 21 -10.93 21.46 -1.18
N ARG A 22 -10.52 21.58 0.09
CA ARG A 22 -10.38 20.41 0.98
C ARG A 22 -11.69 19.65 1.24
N GLY A 23 -12.83 20.34 1.26
CA GLY A 23 -14.13 19.68 1.41
C GLY A 23 -14.64 18.97 0.15
N VAL A 24 -14.15 19.38 -1.03
CA VAL A 24 -14.56 18.80 -2.33
C VAL A 24 -13.60 17.71 -2.81
N VAL A 25 -12.32 17.79 -2.43
CA VAL A 25 -11.36 16.74 -2.75
C VAL A 25 -11.65 15.52 -1.88
N GLU A 26 -12.27 14.52 -2.49
CA GLU A 26 -12.39 13.19 -1.92
C GLU A 26 -10.98 12.59 -1.78
N GLU A 27 -10.54 12.37 -0.54
CA GLU A 27 -9.26 11.71 -0.29
C GLU A 27 -9.37 10.27 -0.80
N PRO A 28 -8.42 9.78 -1.63
CA PRO A 28 -8.45 8.39 -2.04
C PRO A 28 -8.34 7.53 -0.77
N LEU A 29 -9.25 6.57 -0.60
CA LEU A 29 -9.22 5.62 0.51
C LEU A 29 -7.93 4.79 0.41
N ARG A 30 -6.88 5.20 1.13
CA ARG A 30 -5.60 4.48 1.20
C ARG A 30 -5.67 3.47 2.32
N ILE A 31 -6.12 2.27 2.00
CA ILE A 31 -6.07 1.14 2.93
C ILE A 31 -4.66 0.55 2.87
N LYS A 32 -3.97 0.54 4.02
CA LYS A 32 -2.63 -0.06 4.15
C LYS A 32 -2.72 -1.24 5.09
N GLU A 33 -2.72 -2.45 4.53
CA GLU A 33 -2.69 -3.70 5.27
C GLU A 33 -1.31 -4.34 5.22
N THR A 34 -0.90 -4.96 6.33
CA THR A 34 0.36 -5.72 6.38
C THR A 34 0.13 -7.13 5.86
N LEU A 35 0.78 -7.47 4.76
CA LEU A 35 0.78 -8.81 4.18
C LEU A 35 1.84 -9.68 4.87
N ASN A 36 1.41 -10.81 5.45
CA ASN A 36 2.31 -11.82 5.99
C ASN A 36 2.26 -13.06 5.09
N PHE A 37 3.43 -13.52 4.64
CA PHE A 37 3.56 -14.72 3.84
C PHE A 37 4.65 -15.63 4.41
N ASP A 38 4.48 -16.93 4.23
CA ASP A 38 5.45 -17.93 4.71
C ASP A 38 6.56 -18.13 3.68
N TYR A 39 7.76 -17.63 4.02
CA TYR A 39 8.96 -17.71 3.18
C TYR A 39 9.52 -19.14 3.03
N THR A 40 9.02 -20.11 3.80
CA THR A 40 9.46 -21.51 3.68
C THR A 40 8.81 -22.21 2.48
N GLU A 41 7.71 -21.66 1.97
CA GLU A 41 7.05 -22.18 0.78
C GLU A 41 7.78 -21.79 -0.50
N LYS A 42 7.71 -22.67 -1.52
CA LYS A 42 8.31 -22.40 -2.85
C LYS A 42 7.67 -21.22 -3.57
N SER A 43 6.42 -20.90 -3.24
CA SER A 43 5.64 -19.81 -3.83
C SER A 43 4.79 -19.19 -2.72
N PRO A 44 5.37 -18.29 -1.91
CA PRO A 44 4.65 -17.67 -0.80
C PRO A 44 3.43 -16.89 -1.30
N VAL A 45 2.28 -17.08 -0.65
CA VAL A 45 1.04 -16.34 -0.96
C VAL A 45 0.53 -15.67 0.31
N ALA A 46 0.00 -14.47 0.16
CA ALA A 46 -0.72 -13.76 1.20
C ALA A 46 -2.08 -13.28 0.67
N TYR A 47 -3.10 -13.36 1.52
CA TYR A 47 -4.46 -12.91 1.21
C TYR A 47 -4.82 -11.78 2.16
N VAL A 48 -5.39 -10.70 1.61
CA VAL A 48 -5.98 -9.62 2.40
C VAL A 48 -7.45 -9.48 2.00
N PRO A 49 -8.37 -9.54 2.96
CA PRO A 49 -9.77 -9.27 2.68
C PRO A 49 -9.92 -7.78 2.35
N LEU A 50 -10.31 -7.48 1.11
CA LEU A 50 -10.80 -6.16 0.72
C LEU A 50 -12.25 -6.01 1.23
N LEU A 51 -12.43 -6.10 2.54
CA LEU A 51 -13.68 -5.68 3.17
C LEU A 51 -13.71 -4.17 3.07
N VAL A 52 -14.31 -3.66 2.00
CA VAL A 52 -14.90 -2.32 2.02
C VAL A 52 -15.98 -2.40 3.09
N MET A 53 -15.61 -2.07 4.33
CA MET A 53 -16.54 -2.00 5.45
C MET A 53 -17.40 -0.76 5.26
N TRP A 54 -18.34 -0.83 4.32
CA TRP A 54 -19.61 -0.18 4.55
C TRP A 54 -20.35 -1.07 5.56
N GLU A 55 -20.23 -0.70 6.83
CA GLU A 55 -21.02 -1.27 7.91
C GLU A 55 -22.49 -0.85 7.70
N TYR A 56 -23.15 -1.42 6.70
CA TYR A 56 -24.61 -1.41 6.66
C TYR A 56 -25.06 -2.59 7.50
N LYS A 57 -25.48 -2.28 8.72
CA LYS A 57 -26.16 -3.19 9.63
C LYS A 57 -27.51 -3.56 9.00
N GLU A 58 -27.48 -4.48 8.05
CA GLU A 58 -28.68 -5.08 7.51
C GLU A 58 -29.19 -6.07 8.56
N ASN A 59 -30.32 -5.74 9.17
CA ASN A 59 -31.07 -6.69 10.00
C ASN A 59 -31.51 -7.83 9.07
N VAL A 60 -30.79 -8.94 9.09
CA VAL A 60 -31.18 -10.14 8.35
C VAL A 60 -32.16 -10.91 9.22
N ASP A 61 -33.45 -10.68 8.96
CA ASP A 61 -34.48 -11.67 9.25
C ASP A 61 -34.19 -12.93 8.43
N GLU A 62 -34.20 -14.07 9.11
CA GLU A 62 -33.92 -15.39 8.57
C GLU A 62 -34.94 -15.81 7.49
N VAL A 63 -34.58 -15.76 6.20
CA VAL A 63 -35.20 -16.63 5.18
C VAL A 63 -34.23 -16.97 4.05
N GLY A 64 -33.85 -18.25 3.99
CA GLY A 64 -33.66 -19.08 2.78
C GLY A 64 -33.03 -18.51 1.51
N SER A 65 -31.78 -18.93 1.27
CA SER A 65 -31.20 -19.36 -0.04
C SER A 65 -31.05 -18.35 -1.20
N ILE A 66 -29.92 -18.53 -1.89
CA ILE A 66 -29.56 -18.12 -3.27
C ILE A 66 -28.89 -16.74 -3.42
N GLY A 67 -27.55 -16.77 -3.58
CA GLY A 67 -26.87 -15.96 -4.60
C GLY A 67 -26.72 -14.47 -4.36
N GLY A 68 -26.34 -14.05 -3.14
CA GLY A 68 -25.94 -12.67 -2.86
C GLY A 68 -24.46 -12.42 -3.15
N GLY A 69 -24.04 -12.54 -4.41
CA GLY A 69 -22.69 -12.15 -4.83
C GLY A 69 -22.47 -10.69 -4.47
N ARG A 70 -21.56 -10.41 -3.52
CA ARG A 70 -21.22 -9.06 -3.08
C ARG A 70 -20.69 -8.27 -4.28
N VAL A 71 -21.54 -7.42 -4.86
CA VAL A 71 -21.20 -6.56 -5.98
C VAL A 71 -20.34 -5.42 -5.46
N MET A 72 -19.07 -5.41 -5.82
CA MET A 72 -18.21 -4.23 -5.72
C MET A 72 -18.92 -3.07 -6.44
N PRO A 73 -19.15 -1.90 -5.82
CA PRO A 73 -19.79 -0.77 -6.50
C PRO A 73 -19.04 -0.43 -7.81
N PRO A 74 -19.69 -0.43 -8.99
CA PRO A 74 -19.03 -0.42 -10.31
C PRO A 74 -18.17 0.81 -10.66
N ILE A 75 -18.02 1.80 -9.77
CA ILE A 75 -17.68 3.18 -10.17
C ILE A 75 -16.30 3.65 -9.68
N HIS A 76 -15.56 2.88 -8.89
CA HIS A 76 -14.24 3.31 -8.40
C HIS A 76 -13.10 2.61 -9.15
N LYS A 77 -12.20 3.40 -9.76
CA LYS A 77 -10.90 2.90 -10.25
C LYS A 77 -10.08 2.46 -9.04
N LEU A 78 -9.93 1.16 -8.86
CA LEU A 78 -9.07 0.61 -7.81
C LEU A 78 -7.62 0.59 -8.31
N GLN A 79 -6.73 1.16 -7.51
CA GLN A 79 -5.29 1.05 -7.68
C GLN A 79 -4.74 0.32 -6.46
N ALA A 80 -4.12 -0.83 -6.68
CA ALA A 80 -3.36 -1.53 -5.66
C ALA A 80 -1.88 -1.24 -5.88
N THR A 81 -1.14 -1.07 -4.79
CA THR A 81 0.32 -0.98 -4.79
C THR A 81 0.82 -1.89 -3.68
N VAL A 82 1.75 -2.76 -4.02
CA VAL A 82 2.34 -3.72 -3.11
C VAL A 82 3.75 -3.27 -2.78
N SER A 83 4.01 -3.04 -1.49
CA SER A 83 5.34 -2.64 -1.03
C SER A 83 5.97 -3.82 -0.28
N LEU A 84 6.98 -4.43 -0.91
CA LEU A 84 7.68 -5.60 -0.41
C LEU A 84 8.96 -5.18 0.30
N LYS A 85 9.03 -5.36 1.62
CA LYS A 85 10.22 -5.08 2.43
C LYS A 85 11.00 -6.36 2.71
N LEU A 86 12.26 -6.41 2.27
CA LEU A 86 13.15 -7.56 2.37
C LEU A 86 14.45 -7.19 3.10
N PRO A 87 14.98 -8.06 3.99
CA PRO A 87 16.29 -7.85 4.58
C PRO A 87 17.42 -8.06 3.55
N GLU A 88 18.54 -7.35 3.72
CA GLU A 88 19.73 -7.52 2.84
C GLU A 88 20.56 -8.78 3.19
N SER A 89 19.92 -9.95 3.28
CA SER A 89 20.60 -11.23 3.53
C SER A 89 21.32 -11.77 2.29
N ASP A 90 22.33 -12.63 2.46
CA ASP A 90 23.00 -13.29 1.33
C ASP A 90 22.02 -14.13 0.50
N TYR A 91 21.03 -14.75 1.17
CA TYR A 91 19.96 -15.49 0.51
C TYR A 91 19.14 -14.59 -0.41
N ASN A 92 18.63 -13.46 0.09
CA ASN A 92 17.81 -12.54 -0.71
C ASN A 92 18.63 -11.94 -1.86
N ARG A 93 19.90 -11.61 -1.62
CA ARG A 93 20.78 -11.09 -2.68
C ARG A 93 20.99 -12.06 -3.84
N ASN A 94 21.10 -13.35 -3.53
CA ASN A 94 21.31 -14.39 -4.52
C ASN A 94 20.01 -14.87 -5.18
N LEU A 95 18.85 -14.32 -4.78
CA LEU A 95 17.55 -14.65 -5.35
C LEU A 95 17.46 -14.25 -6.84
N GLY A 96 18.17 -13.20 -7.23
CA GLY A 96 18.18 -12.69 -8.61
C GLY A 96 16.84 -12.08 -9.01
N ASN A 97 16.41 -12.36 -10.24
CA ASN A 97 15.10 -11.93 -10.74
C ASN A 97 14.01 -12.85 -10.19
N PHE A 98 12.98 -12.26 -9.61
CA PHE A 98 11.79 -12.96 -9.15
C PHE A 98 10.53 -12.31 -9.71
N GLN A 99 9.43 -13.04 -9.75
CA GLN A 99 8.16 -12.54 -10.25
C GLN A 99 7.19 -12.35 -9.09
N ALA A 100 6.62 -11.15 -8.98
CA ALA A 100 5.52 -10.85 -8.07
C ALA A 100 4.20 -10.93 -8.83
N ARG A 101 3.21 -11.59 -8.24
CA ARG A 101 1.86 -11.72 -8.81
C ARG A 101 0.85 -11.19 -7.81
N VAL A 102 -0.05 -10.34 -8.29
CA VAL A 102 -1.18 -9.82 -7.52
C VAL A 102 -2.46 -10.25 -8.20
N ASP A 103 -3.31 -10.98 -7.49
CA ASP A 103 -4.60 -11.44 -7.98
C ASP A 103 -5.72 -10.79 -7.16
N LEU A 104 -6.68 -10.19 -7.85
CA LEU A 104 -7.95 -9.77 -7.25
C LEU A 104 -8.90 -10.97 -7.30
N LEU A 105 -9.35 -11.42 -6.14
CA LEU A 105 -10.22 -12.60 -6.01
C LEU A 105 -11.65 -12.18 -5.63
N SER A 106 -12.64 -12.86 -6.20
CA SER A 106 -14.04 -12.79 -5.78
C SER A 106 -14.25 -13.54 -4.46
N ALA A 107 -15.42 -13.35 -3.84
CA ALA A 107 -15.83 -14.10 -2.64
C ALA A 107 -15.83 -15.63 -2.87
N ASP A 108 -16.08 -16.06 -4.11
CA ASP A 108 -16.07 -17.47 -4.52
C ASP A 108 -14.66 -18.00 -4.85
N GLY A 109 -13.61 -17.19 -4.64
CA GLY A 109 -12.22 -17.54 -4.94
C GLY A 109 -11.82 -17.43 -6.41
N THR A 110 -12.72 -16.97 -7.29
CA THR A 110 -12.42 -16.78 -8.72
C THR A 110 -11.57 -15.53 -8.95
N THR A 111 -10.55 -15.62 -9.81
CA THR A 111 -9.69 -14.48 -10.14
C THR A 111 -10.43 -13.50 -11.06
N LEU A 112 -10.68 -12.30 -10.56
CA LEU A 112 -11.32 -11.19 -11.29
C LEU A 112 -10.31 -10.41 -12.13
N ALA A 113 -9.11 -10.17 -11.58
CA ALA A 113 -8.02 -9.49 -12.26
C ALA A 113 -6.68 -10.04 -11.77
N SER A 114 -5.65 -9.98 -12.61
CA SER A 114 -4.31 -10.42 -12.27
C SER A 114 -3.28 -9.47 -12.86
N SER A 115 -2.27 -9.11 -12.07
CA SER A 115 -1.08 -8.42 -12.52
C SER A 115 0.16 -9.22 -12.15
N ARG A 116 1.18 -9.18 -13.03
CA ARG A 116 2.46 -9.87 -12.81
C ARG A 116 3.59 -8.95 -13.22
N GLU A 117 4.50 -8.72 -12.30
CA GLU A 117 5.68 -7.87 -12.51
C GLU A 117 6.95 -8.64 -12.19
N VAL A 118 7.97 -8.46 -13.01
CA VAL A 118 9.30 -9.02 -12.75
C VAL A 118 10.09 -8.00 -11.97
N CYS A 119 10.60 -8.42 -10.81
CA CYS A 119 11.31 -7.56 -9.88
C CYS A 119 12.72 -8.11 -9.61
N ILE A 120 13.61 -7.20 -9.25
CA ILE A 120 14.97 -7.52 -8.83
C ILE A 120 15.31 -6.66 -7.62
N LEU A 121 16.03 -7.24 -6.66
CA LEU A 121 16.61 -6.46 -5.57
C LEU A 121 17.69 -5.53 -6.12
N GLN A 122 17.78 -4.30 -5.62
CA GLN A 122 18.80 -3.39 -6.10
C GLN A 122 20.17 -3.91 -5.67
N PHE A 123 21.03 -4.13 -6.65
CA PHE A 123 22.37 -4.61 -6.40
C PHE A 123 23.20 -3.55 -5.67
N LYS A 124 23.83 -3.97 -4.56
CA LYS A 124 24.88 -3.22 -3.86
C LYS A 124 26.12 -4.07 -3.83
N SER A 125 27.25 -3.49 -4.23
CA SER A 125 28.55 -4.16 -4.14
C SER A 125 28.96 -4.33 -2.67
N ASP A 126 29.83 -5.30 -2.41
CA ASP A 126 30.24 -5.61 -1.05
C ASP A 126 31.01 -4.47 -0.38
N ILE A 127 31.81 -3.72 -1.15
CA ILE A 127 32.50 -2.53 -0.64
C ILE A 127 31.49 -1.46 -0.21
N ILE A 128 30.48 -1.17 -1.05
CA ILE A 128 29.45 -0.19 -0.74
C ILE A 128 28.67 -0.62 0.50
N ARG A 129 28.36 -1.92 0.63
CA ARG A 129 27.68 -2.47 1.81
C ARG A 129 28.49 -2.25 3.07
N VAL A 130 29.76 -2.65 3.08
CA VAL A 130 30.64 -2.50 4.25
C VAL A 130 30.76 -1.03 4.65
N VAL A 131 30.93 -0.13 3.69
CA VAL A 131 30.98 1.32 3.97
C VAL A 131 29.64 1.81 4.54
N LEU A 132 28.51 1.40 3.97
CA LEU A 132 27.18 1.81 4.45
C LEU A 132 26.90 1.28 5.86
N THR A 133 27.22 0.02 6.14
CA THR A 133 27.10 -0.59 7.47
C THR A 133 28.00 0.12 8.48
N PHE A 134 29.25 0.43 8.10
CA PHE A 134 30.18 1.18 8.94
C PHE A 134 29.66 2.58 9.27
N LEU A 135 29.17 3.32 8.27
CA LEU A 135 28.58 4.65 8.47
C LEU A 135 27.31 4.62 9.32
N ASN A 136 26.52 3.54 9.22
CA ASN A 136 25.27 3.37 9.96
C ASN A 136 25.42 2.53 11.25
N ILE A 137 26.64 2.29 11.73
CA ILE A 137 26.86 1.38 12.86
C ILE A 137 26.13 1.82 14.14
N ALA A 138 26.10 3.14 14.42
CA ALA A 138 25.43 3.69 15.60
C ALA A 138 23.89 3.50 15.54
N PRO A 139 23.19 3.90 14.45
CA PRO A 139 21.75 3.65 14.34
C PRO A 139 21.38 2.16 14.19
N LEU A 140 22.28 1.31 13.69
CA LEU A 140 22.08 -0.15 13.61
C LEU A 140 22.10 -0.81 14.99
N ILE A 141 23.10 -0.52 15.81
CA ILE A 141 23.24 -1.12 17.16
C ILE A 141 22.13 -0.65 18.09
N THR A 142 21.69 0.60 17.94
CA THR A 142 20.57 1.16 18.72
C THR A 142 19.20 0.66 18.24
N GLY A 143 19.14 -0.12 17.15
CA GLY A 143 17.91 -0.65 16.58
C GLY A 143 17.03 0.40 15.90
N TYR A 144 17.52 1.63 15.72
CA TYR A 144 16.78 2.70 15.05
C TYR A 144 16.67 2.47 13.54
N THR A 145 17.68 1.82 12.95
CA THR A 145 17.74 1.47 11.53
C THR A 145 17.98 -0.02 11.35
N SER A 146 17.41 -0.60 10.28
CA SER A 146 17.63 -2.00 9.88
C SER A 146 18.10 -2.06 8.43
N GLU A 147 19.02 -2.98 8.13
CA GLU A 147 19.47 -3.27 6.76
C GLU A 147 18.39 -3.99 5.97
N SER A 148 17.54 -3.19 5.32
CA SER A 148 16.40 -3.69 4.55
C SER A 148 16.17 -2.81 3.33
N GLN A 149 15.60 -3.41 2.30
CA GLN A 149 15.20 -2.77 1.07
C GLN A 149 13.70 -2.91 0.89
N THR A 150 13.07 -1.85 0.39
CA THR A 150 11.66 -1.84 0.01
C THR A 150 11.54 -1.77 -1.50
N LEU A 151 10.75 -2.66 -2.08
CA LEU A 151 10.41 -2.70 -3.49
C LEU A 151 8.92 -2.34 -3.64
N ASP A 152 8.63 -1.32 -4.42
CA ASP A 152 7.25 -0.93 -4.72
C ASP A 152 6.85 -1.51 -6.07
N ILE A 153 5.74 -2.25 -6.07
CA ILE A 153 5.21 -3.07 -7.17
C ILE A 153 3.76 -2.64 -7.45
#